data_AF-A0A7W0VH47-F1
#
_entry.id   AF-A0A7W0VH47-F1
#
_cell.length_a   1.000
_cell.length_b   1.000
_cell.length_c   1.000
_cell.angle_alpha   90.00
_cell.angle_beta   90.00
_cell.angle_gamma   90.00
#
_symmetry.space_group_name_H-M   'P 1'
#
loop_
_entity.id
_entity.type
_entity.pdbx_description
1 polymer ?
#
loop_
_entity_poly.entity_id
_entity_poly.type
_entity_poly.pdbx_seq_one_letter_code
_entity_poly.pdbx_strand_id
1 'polypeptide(L)'
;MTAAIDMTKSDSTSSERALLRSPGLSQFRKSPFRLLRLPTIATAKQAVWQCDKALARARVGMTLPDPDPVPWLPNGDEIEIQEAAQTMESPLARLVEQLLWFDIIDDADGGALHSALTAADGAQLRAYLNLARDLSDVASPSGPAGTSPYRDGSTAPRISSSMAHQINQANLRLLLGVSALRDIGPTIVPAATAAQTAALAWKDRGGLSAVEDAHKTIRATGALLGTQVVWAWLLGEGITKWGELLESEDFETHIKTRIAALGDELLTADDTEAVISALRTRLADLVVGETKLEMAQGRIGNVAHLSSIAGKSEIDAETWLVAFRPLKTQFQSELSDLAPDAETGNGLVEDVSAYLDRLSTLAQRWRPLDEAQLLGLSSLIDDAVSEAFGKLRGVPREKQLEPRFKEVLDRIGALAVSSSIKERVKGYHDRLADVQKAMCHFCGKRELEASSCASVSSQMETGREQYGDTTQIHYQVGARPV
;
A
#
# COMPACT_ATOMS: atom_id res chain seq x y z
N MET A 1 -37.34 -35.73 -21.02
CA MET A 1 -36.00 -35.29 -21.45
C MET A 1 -35.78 -33.90 -20.89
N THR A 2 -35.23 -33.81 -19.68
CA THR A 2 -35.00 -32.56 -18.95
C THR A 2 -33.53 -32.22 -19.15
N ALA A 3 -33.25 -31.18 -19.92
CA ALA A 3 -31.88 -30.71 -20.14
C ALA A 3 -31.32 -30.18 -18.82
N ALA A 4 -30.29 -30.84 -18.30
CA ALA A 4 -29.49 -30.32 -17.20
C ALA A 4 -28.74 -29.09 -17.70
N ILE A 5 -29.09 -27.92 -17.16
CA ILE A 5 -28.36 -26.68 -17.39
C ILE A 5 -27.04 -26.83 -16.65
N ASP A 6 -25.97 -26.89 -17.43
CA ASP A 6 -24.59 -27.00 -16.95
C ASP A 6 -24.18 -25.70 -16.25
N MET A 7 -24.30 -25.68 -14.92
CA MET A 7 -23.98 -24.53 -14.07
C MET A 7 -22.47 -24.29 -13.89
N THR A 8 -21.60 -25.05 -14.56
CA THR A 8 -20.14 -24.90 -14.45
C THR A 8 -19.57 -23.71 -15.24
N LYS A 9 -20.38 -23.01 -16.06
CA LYS A 9 -19.94 -21.85 -16.85
C LYS A 9 -19.99 -20.49 -16.13
N SER A 10 -20.49 -20.38 -14.89
CA SER A 10 -20.60 -19.05 -14.25
C SER A 10 -19.26 -18.50 -13.75
N ASP A 11 -18.33 -19.36 -13.34
CA ASP A 11 -17.11 -18.90 -12.63
C ASP A 11 -16.02 -18.36 -13.56
N SER A 12 -15.99 -18.77 -14.83
CA SER A 12 -14.96 -18.30 -15.78
C SER A 12 -15.07 -16.79 -16.08
N THR A 13 -16.30 -16.25 -16.09
CA THR A 13 -16.54 -14.83 -16.42
C THR A 13 -16.08 -13.86 -15.34
N SER A 14 -16.05 -14.29 -14.08
CA SER A 14 -15.58 -13.47 -12.96
C SER A 14 -14.06 -13.30 -12.99
N SER A 15 -13.33 -14.40 -13.22
CA SER A 15 -11.86 -14.39 -13.33
C SER A 15 -11.38 -13.56 -14.52
N GLU A 16 -12.05 -13.66 -15.66
CA GLU A 16 -11.70 -12.91 -16.87
C GLU A 16 -11.92 -11.39 -16.73
N ARG A 17 -12.97 -10.98 -16.02
CA ARG A 17 -13.19 -9.57 -15.69
C ARG A 17 -12.18 -9.03 -14.68
N ALA A 18 -11.75 -9.85 -13.72
CA ALA A 18 -10.72 -9.46 -12.76
C ALA A 18 -9.37 -9.23 -13.47
N LEU A 19 -9.03 -10.09 -14.43
CA LEU A 19 -7.83 -9.96 -15.28
C LEU A 19 -7.78 -8.65 -16.04
N LEU A 20 -8.89 -8.27 -16.68
CA LEU A 20 -8.95 -7.05 -17.50
C LEU A 20 -8.85 -5.76 -16.67
N ARG A 21 -9.07 -5.84 -15.36
CA ARG A 21 -9.06 -4.67 -14.46
C ARG A 21 -7.76 -4.52 -13.67
N SER A 22 -6.98 -5.59 -13.51
CA SER A 22 -5.72 -5.56 -12.76
C SER A 22 -4.66 -4.74 -13.52
N PRO A 23 -4.19 -3.61 -12.97
CA PRO A 23 -3.14 -2.82 -13.60
C PRO A 23 -1.81 -3.58 -13.69
N GLY A 24 -1.47 -4.37 -12.66
CA GLY A 24 -0.24 -5.15 -12.63
C GLY A 24 -0.23 -6.30 -13.63
N LEU A 25 -1.33 -7.03 -13.80
CA LEU A 25 -1.41 -8.01 -14.88
C LEU A 25 -1.49 -7.35 -16.24
N SER A 26 -2.11 -6.17 -16.34
CA SER A 26 -2.18 -5.43 -17.60
C SER A 26 -0.79 -5.02 -18.10
N GLN A 27 0.16 -4.66 -17.22
CA GLN A 27 1.54 -4.37 -17.60
C GLN A 27 2.18 -5.52 -18.40
N PHE A 28 2.06 -6.75 -17.91
CA PHE A 28 2.63 -7.92 -18.60
C PHE A 28 1.75 -8.41 -19.75
N ARG A 29 0.42 -8.31 -19.60
CA ARG A 29 -0.54 -8.76 -20.60
C ARG A 29 -0.43 -7.94 -21.88
N LYS A 30 -0.34 -6.61 -21.74
CA LYS A 30 -0.30 -5.64 -22.84
C LYS A 30 1.11 -5.29 -23.31
N SER A 31 2.15 -5.93 -22.74
CA SER A 31 3.52 -5.66 -23.17
C SER A 31 3.66 -5.85 -24.68
N PRO A 32 4.25 -4.89 -25.41
CA PRO A 32 4.38 -4.97 -26.85
C PRO A 32 5.26 -6.17 -27.29
N PHE A 33 6.26 -6.51 -26.48
CA PHE A 33 7.13 -7.67 -26.72
C PHE A 33 6.37 -8.99 -26.62
N ARG A 34 5.40 -9.08 -25.69
CA ARG A 34 4.50 -10.22 -25.58
C ARG A 34 3.54 -10.28 -26.76
N LEU A 35 2.77 -9.22 -26.98
CA LEU A 35 1.67 -9.21 -27.95
C LEU A 35 2.16 -9.41 -29.40
N LEU A 36 3.33 -8.86 -29.73
CA LEU A 36 3.92 -8.96 -31.06
C LEU A 36 4.91 -10.14 -31.20
N ARG A 37 5.13 -10.92 -30.13
CA ARG A 37 6.10 -12.03 -30.06
C ARG A 37 7.50 -11.60 -30.51
N LEU A 38 7.95 -10.47 -29.99
CA LEU A 38 9.23 -9.86 -30.35
C LEU A 38 10.26 -10.02 -29.24
N PRO A 39 11.53 -10.24 -29.59
CA PRO A 39 12.61 -10.09 -28.62
C PRO A 39 12.79 -8.62 -28.21
N THR A 40 13.39 -8.37 -27.05
CA THR A 40 13.70 -7.03 -26.50
C THR A 40 14.53 -6.17 -27.46
N ILE A 41 15.39 -6.80 -28.27
CA ILE A 41 16.22 -6.12 -29.29
C ILE A 41 15.46 -5.72 -30.56
N ALA A 42 14.17 -6.05 -30.70
CA ALA A 42 13.42 -5.83 -31.92
C ALA A 42 13.17 -4.33 -32.19
N THR A 43 13.46 -3.89 -33.41
CA THR A 43 13.26 -2.52 -33.89
C THR A 43 11.78 -2.15 -34.08
N ALA A 44 11.47 -0.85 -34.11
CA ALA A 44 10.13 -0.35 -34.41
C ALA A 44 9.58 -0.86 -35.76
N LYS A 45 10.45 -0.95 -36.79
CA LYS A 45 10.07 -1.50 -38.10
C LYS A 45 9.66 -2.97 -38.02
N GLN A 46 10.37 -3.78 -37.23
CA GLN A 46 9.99 -5.17 -36.98
C GLN A 46 8.67 -5.25 -36.21
N ALA A 47 8.41 -4.32 -35.30
CA ALA A 47 7.15 -4.22 -34.58
C ALA A 47 5.95 -3.94 -35.48
N VAL A 48 6.04 -2.93 -36.36
CA VAL A 48 5.00 -2.62 -37.35
C VAL A 48 4.72 -3.84 -38.24
N TRP A 49 5.77 -4.48 -38.75
CA TRP A 49 5.60 -5.66 -39.60
C TRP A 49 4.95 -6.85 -38.86
N GLN A 50 5.35 -7.12 -37.62
CA GLN A 50 4.71 -8.18 -36.82
C GLN A 50 3.26 -7.83 -36.44
N CYS A 51 2.94 -6.55 -36.22
CA CYS A 51 1.58 -6.10 -36.00
C CYS A 51 0.69 -6.42 -37.20
N ASP A 52 1.09 -6.03 -38.41
CA ASP A 52 0.35 -6.34 -39.63
C ASP A 52 0.12 -7.84 -39.79
N LYS A 53 1.14 -8.64 -39.49
CA LYS A 53 1.08 -10.11 -39.54
C LYS A 53 0.13 -10.69 -38.49
N ALA A 54 0.15 -10.16 -37.26
CA ALA A 54 -0.73 -10.57 -36.17
C ALA A 54 -2.20 -10.23 -36.48
N LEU A 55 -2.46 -9.01 -36.94
CA LEU A 55 -3.80 -8.55 -37.33
C LEU A 55 -4.36 -9.34 -38.52
N ALA A 56 -3.55 -9.56 -39.55
CA ALA A 56 -3.96 -10.35 -40.71
C ALA A 56 -4.38 -11.77 -40.31
N ARG A 57 -3.67 -12.40 -39.36
CA ARG A 57 -4.00 -13.72 -38.82
C ARG A 57 -5.24 -13.71 -37.94
N ALA A 58 -5.36 -12.74 -37.03
CA ALA A 58 -6.53 -12.59 -36.18
C ALA A 58 -7.83 -12.46 -37.02
N ARG A 59 -7.80 -11.69 -38.12
CA ARG A 59 -8.93 -11.51 -39.04
C ARG A 59 -9.38 -12.80 -39.74
N VAL A 60 -8.49 -13.78 -39.89
CA VAL A 60 -8.82 -15.10 -40.46
C VAL A 60 -8.98 -16.18 -39.38
N GLY A 61 -9.05 -15.80 -38.09
CA GLY A 61 -9.23 -16.72 -36.97
C GLY A 61 -7.99 -17.59 -36.67
N MET A 62 -6.80 -17.17 -37.10
CA MET A 62 -5.55 -17.86 -36.84
C MET A 62 -4.76 -17.19 -35.70
N THR A 63 -4.09 -18.01 -34.89
CA THR A 63 -3.14 -17.53 -33.87
C THR A 63 -1.76 -17.28 -34.47
N LEU A 64 -0.91 -16.54 -33.75
CA LEU A 64 0.50 -16.47 -34.07
C LEU A 64 1.15 -17.86 -33.89
N PRO A 65 2.13 -18.22 -34.75
CA PRO A 65 2.80 -19.52 -34.73
C PRO A 65 3.75 -19.65 -33.53
N ASP A 66 4.30 -18.53 -33.06
CA ASP A 66 5.21 -18.51 -31.93
C ASP A 66 4.41 -18.63 -30.62
N PRO A 67 4.81 -19.53 -29.71
CA PRO A 67 4.09 -19.75 -28.46
C PRO A 67 4.07 -18.48 -27.60
N ASP A 68 3.03 -18.33 -26.78
CA ASP A 68 2.99 -17.24 -25.80
C ASP A 68 4.10 -17.43 -24.77
N PRO A 69 4.96 -16.43 -24.51
CA PRO A 69 5.87 -16.51 -23.39
C PRO A 69 5.12 -16.62 -22.07
N VAL A 70 3.90 -16.10 -21.94
CA VAL A 70 3.11 -16.12 -20.70
C VAL A 70 1.68 -16.62 -21.01
N PRO A 71 1.50 -17.94 -21.23
CA PRO A 71 0.26 -18.49 -21.81
C PRO A 71 -0.95 -18.46 -20.86
N TRP A 72 -0.75 -18.22 -19.56
CA TRP A 72 -1.85 -18.10 -18.59
C TRP A 72 -2.50 -16.72 -18.57
N LEU A 73 -1.92 -15.72 -19.24
CA LEU A 73 -2.54 -14.42 -19.41
C LEU A 73 -3.41 -14.42 -20.68
N PRO A 74 -4.54 -13.69 -20.70
CA PRO A 74 -5.34 -13.56 -21.91
C PRO A 74 -4.53 -12.98 -23.07
N ASN A 75 -4.86 -13.40 -24.28
CA ASN A 75 -4.32 -12.77 -25.50
C ASN A 75 -4.87 -11.34 -25.63
N GLY A 76 -4.10 -10.48 -26.31
CA GLY A 76 -4.58 -9.14 -26.64
C GLY A 76 -5.60 -9.15 -27.77
N ASP A 77 -6.50 -8.18 -27.76
CA ASP A 77 -7.42 -7.93 -28.87
C ASP A 77 -6.75 -7.12 -30.01
N GLU A 78 -7.48 -6.85 -31.11
CA GLU A 78 -6.95 -6.10 -32.26
C GLU A 78 -6.52 -4.67 -31.87
N ILE A 79 -7.23 -4.03 -30.94
CA ILE A 79 -6.90 -2.67 -30.48
C ILE A 79 -5.60 -2.70 -29.68
N GLU A 80 -5.46 -3.65 -28.76
CA GLU A 80 -4.27 -3.81 -27.93
C GLU A 80 -3.03 -4.16 -28.75
N ILE A 81 -3.18 -4.96 -29.83
CA ILE A 81 -2.09 -5.25 -30.77
C ILE A 81 -1.66 -3.97 -31.52
N GLN A 82 -2.60 -3.12 -31.91
CA GLN A 82 -2.30 -1.82 -32.55
C GLN A 82 -1.61 -0.85 -31.58
N GLU A 83 -2.12 -0.73 -30.35
CA GLU A 83 -1.51 0.09 -29.28
C GLU A 83 -0.08 -0.38 -28.96
N ALA A 84 0.16 -1.69 -28.94
CA ALA A 84 1.49 -2.25 -28.77
C ALA A 84 2.45 -1.81 -29.89
N ALA A 85 2.01 -1.84 -31.15
CA ALA A 85 2.81 -1.38 -32.28
C ALA A 85 3.12 0.12 -32.20
N GLN A 86 2.13 0.95 -31.86
CA GLN A 86 2.30 2.38 -31.66
C GLN A 86 3.27 2.69 -30.51
N THR A 87 3.20 1.93 -29.42
CA THR A 87 4.14 2.07 -28.29
C THR A 87 5.58 1.82 -28.72
N MET A 88 5.81 0.87 -29.64
CA MET A 88 7.13 0.56 -30.19
C MET A 88 7.70 1.67 -31.10
N GLU A 89 6.86 2.59 -31.59
CA GLU A 89 7.29 3.76 -32.38
C GLU A 89 7.81 4.90 -31.51
N SER A 90 7.44 4.95 -30.22
CA SER A 90 7.99 5.91 -29.26
C SER A 90 9.23 5.32 -28.60
N PRO A 91 10.44 5.85 -28.86
CA PRO A 91 11.68 5.20 -28.38
C PRO A 91 11.77 5.15 -26.85
N LEU A 92 11.34 6.21 -26.16
CA LEU A 92 11.33 6.27 -24.70
C LEU A 92 10.33 5.27 -24.12
N ALA A 93 9.08 5.28 -24.62
CA ALA A 93 8.04 4.36 -24.13
C ALA A 93 8.43 2.90 -24.39
N ARG A 94 8.97 2.61 -25.58
CA ARG A 94 9.53 1.30 -25.94
C ARG A 94 10.61 0.85 -24.96
N LEU A 95 11.56 1.73 -24.60
CA LEU A 95 12.63 1.38 -23.68
C LEU A 95 12.10 1.09 -22.27
N VAL A 96 11.12 1.86 -21.79
CA VAL A 96 10.45 1.59 -20.51
C VAL A 96 9.74 0.24 -20.55
N GLU A 97 9.00 -0.06 -21.62
CA GLU A 97 8.35 -1.37 -21.81
C GLU A 97 9.36 -2.51 -21.91
N GLN A 98 10.55 -2.25 -22.49
CA GLN A 98 11.62 -3.24 -22.60
C GLN A 98 12.19 -3.59 -21.22
N LEU A 99 12.44 -2.57 -20.39
CA LEU A 99 12.97 -2.74 -19.03
C LEU A 99 11.94 -3.38 -18.09
N LEU A 100 10.65 -3.16 -18.29
CA LEU A 100 9.57 -3.84 -17.57
C LEU A 100 9.18 -5.20 -18.18
N TRP A 101 9.91 -5.68 -19.19
CA TRP A 101 9.75 -6.99 -19.80
C TRP A 101 10.94 -7.93 -19.50
N PHE A 102 10.86 -9.16 -19.98
CA PHE A 102 11.91 -10.16 -19.79
C PHE A 102 12.98 -10.06 -20.89
N ASP A 103 14.21 -9.75 -20.51
CA ASP A 103 15.37 -9.72 -21.39
C ASP A 103 16.03 -11.10 -21.45
N ILE A 104 15.40 -12.00 -22.21
CA ILE A 104 15.82 -13.41 -22.36
C ILE A 104 17.16 -13.55 -23.09
N ILE A 105 17.51 -12.58 -23.95
CA ILE A 105 18.68 -12.69 -24.83
C ILE A 105 19.97 -12.39 -24.06
N ASP A 106 19.96 -11.32 -23.27
CA ASP A 106 21.16 -10.87 -22.57
C ASP A 106 21.34 -11.52 -21.19
N ASP A 107 20.27 -12.09 -20.63
CA ASP A 107 20.37 -12.96 -19.46
C ASP A 107 20.93 -14.33 -19.84
N ALA A 108 22.06 -14.70 -19.27
CA ALA A 108 22.68 -16.00 -19.53
C ALA A 108 21.84 -17.18 -19.03
N ASP A 109 20.91 -16.96 -18.09
CA ASP A 109 19.91 -17.96 -17.65
C ASP A 109 18.54 -17.74 -18.32
N GLY A 110 18.45 -16.85 -19.31
CA GLY A 110 17.21 -16.47 -19.98
C GLY A 110 16.51 -17.65 -20.66
N GLY A 111 17.26 -18.62 -21.19
CA GLY A 111 16.67 -19.85 -21.76
C GLY A 111 15.89 -20.68 -20.74
N ALA A 112 16.36 -20.75 -19.49
CA ALA A 112 15.66 -21.42 -18.40
C ALA A 112 14.39 -20.64 -18.01
N LEU A 113 14.48 -19.30 -17.92
CA LEU A 113 13.32 -18.45 -17.66
C LEU A 113 12.25 -18.58 -18.75
N HIS A 114 12.64 -18.51 -20.03
CA HIS A 114 11.71 -18.63 -21.16
C HIS A 114 10.99 -19.97 -21.15
N SER A 115 11.72 -21.06 -20.94
CA SER A 115 11.14 -22.41 -20.84
C SER A 115 10.15 -22.51 -19.68
N ALA A 116 10.50 -21.97 -18.51
CA ALA A 116 9.66 -21.99 -17.32
C ALA A 116 8.37 -21.16 -17.49
N LEU A 117 8.47 -19.97 -18.12
CA LEU A 117 7.34 -19.10 -18.42
C LEU A 117 6.40 -19.76 -19.45
N THR A 118 6.92 -20.25 -20.58
CA THR A 118 6.08 -20.90 -21.60
C THR A 118 5.44 -22.20 -21.11
N ALA A 119 6.09 -22.94 -20.21
CA ALA A 119 5.51 -24.13 -19.60
C ALA A 119 4.51 -23.83 -18.48
N ALA A 120 4.46 -22.58 -17.98
CA ALA A 120 3.76 -22.22 -16.75
C ALA A 120 4.13 -23.17 -15.58
N ASP A 121 5.42 -23.51 -15.46
CA ASP A 121 5.91 -24.44 -14.44
C ASP A 121 6.39 -23.67 -13.20
N GLY A 122 5.56 -23.67 -12.14
CA GLY A 122 5.87 -22.98 -10.90
C GLY A 122 7.14 -23.47 -10.20
N ALA A 123 7.55 -24.72 -10.40
CA ALA A 123 8.78 -25.25 -9.81
C ALA A 123 10.03 -24.72 -10.56
N GLN A 124 9.96 -24.66 -11.90
CA GLN A 124 11.06 -24.09 -12.70
C GLN A 124 11.17 -22.58 -12.52
N LEU A 125 10.05 -21.87 -12.44
CA LEU A 125 10.04 -20.43 -12.16
C LEU A 125 10.67 -20.14 -10.79
N ARG A 126 10.37 -20.96 -9.79
CA ARG A 126 11.04 -20.90 -8.49
C ARG A 126 12.53 -21.22 -8.58
N ALA A 127 12.90 -22.25 -9.34
CA ALA A 127 14.31 -22.61 -9.52
C ALA A 127 15.09 -21.42 -10.10
N TYR A 128 14.53 -20.76 -11.11
CA TYR A 128 15.09 -19.52 -11.66
C TYR A 128 15.17 -18.40 -10.61
N LEU A 129 14.11 -18.16 -9.83
CA LEU A 129 14.13 -17.14 -8.75
C LEU A 129 15.21 -17.36 -7.68
N ASN A 130 15.69 -18.59 -7.52
CA ASN A 130 16.74 -18.98 -6.56
C ASN A 130 18.15 -18.98 -7.18
N LEU A 131 18.28 -18.73 -8.48
CA LEU A 131 19.60 -18.53 -9.10
C LEU A 131 20.18 -17.23 -8.55
N ALA A 132 21.11 -17.34 -7.60
CA ALA A 132 21.87 -16.20 -7.13
C ALA A 132 22.98 -15.90 -8.14
N ARG A 133 22.95 -14.69 -8.70
CA ARG A 133 24.11 -14.09 -9.37
C ARG A 133 24.48 -12.85 -8.59
N ASP A 134 25.53 -12.96 -7.78
CA ASP A 134 26.07 -11.80 -7.11
C ASP A 134 26.81 -10.93 -8.14
N LEU A 135 26.56 -9.61 -8.11
CA LEU A 135 27.31 -8.63 -8.92
C LEU A 135 28.82 -8.68 -8.61
N SER A 136 29.17 -9.16 -7.40
CA SER A 136 30.55 -9.26 -6.93
C SER A 136 31.36 -10.33 -7.67
N ASP A 137 30.74 -11.34 -8.28
CA ASP A 137 31.45 -12.36 -9.08
C ASP A 137 32.05 -11.80 -10.38
N VAL A 138 31.67 -10.58 -10.76
CA VAL A 138 32.26 -9.87 -11.91
C VAL A 138 33.64 -9.29 -11.59
N ALA A 139 33.96 -9.07 -10.30
CA ALA A 139 35.12 -8.29 -9.86
C ALA A 139 36.42 -9.08 -9.62
N SER A 140 36.43 -10.43 -9.69
CA SER A 140 37.66 -11.22 -9.47
C SER A 140 38.28 -11.76 -10.77
N PRO A 141 39.29 -11.08 -11.34
CA PRO A 141 40.13 -11.63 -12.41
C PRO A 141 41.23 -12.51 -11.81
N SER A 142 40.90 -13.53 -11.03
CA SER A 142 41.88 -14.48 -10.46
C SER A 142 42.06 -15.73 -11.32
N GLY A 143 42.07 -15.57 -12.64
CA GLY A 143 42.54 -16.60 -13.56
C GLY A 143 44.06 -16.49 -13.73
N PRO A 144 44.84 -17.60 -13.65
CA PRO A 144 46.27 -17.56 -13.89
C PRO A 144 46.54 -16.99 -15.29
N ALA A 145 47.54 -16.10 -15.37
CA ALA A 145 47.95 -15.38 -16.57
C ALA A 145 48.38 -16.31 -17.71
N GLY A 146 47.40 -16.96 -18.35
CA GLY A 146 47.56 -17.76 -19.55
C GLY A 146 47.26 -16.89 -20.76
N THR A 147 48.27 -16.70 -21.59
CA THR A 147 48.30 -15.95 -22.84
C THR A 147 47.15 -16.34 -23.79
N SER A 148 46.02 -15.64 -23.72
CA SER A 148 45.04 -15.61 -24.79
C SER A 148 45.21 -14.31 -25.59
N PRO A 149 45.63 -14.36 -26.86
CA PRO A 149 45.95 -13.18 -27.67
C PRO A 149 44.71 -12.48 -28.27
N TYR A 150 43.50 -12.74 -27.77
CA TYR A 150 42.26 -12.12 -28.23
C TYR A 150 41.39 -11.69 -27.04
N ARG A 151 41.92 -10.82 -26.18
CA ARG A 151 41.17 -10.21 -25.07
C ARG A 151 40.98 -8.73 -25.39
N ASP A 152 40.02 -8.45 -26.24
CA ASP A 152 39.45 -7.11 -26.37
C ASP A 152 38.83 -6.78 -25.00
N GLY A 153 39.39 -5.78 -24.32
CA GLY A 153 39.21 -5.52 -22.88
C GLY A 153 37.84 -4.95 -22.48
N SER A 154 36.78 -5.29 -23.21
CA SER A 154 35.43 -4.81 -22.92
C SER A 154 34.84 -5.58 -21.74
N THR A 155 34.83 -4.95 -20.56
CA THR A 155 34.08 -5.40 -19.37
C THR A 155 32.56 -5.24 -19.51
N ALA A 156 32.11 -4.47 -20.52
CA ALA A 156 30.70 -4.17 -20.79
C ALA A 156 29.76 -5.38 -20.97
N PRO A 157 30.15 -6.51 -21.62
CA PRO A 157 29.24 -7.63 -21.85
C PRO A 157 28.84 -8.36 -20.56
N ARG A 158 29.72 -8.38 -19.55
CA ARG A 158 29.47 -9.09 -18.29
C ARG A 158 28.51 -8.33 -17.39
N ILE A 159 28.68 -7.02 -17.31
CA ILE A 159 27.79 -6.13 -16.53
C ILE A 159 26.38 -6.20 -17.12
N SER A 160 26.25 -6.18 -18.45
CA SER A 160 24.95 -6.28 -19.13
C SER A 160 24.20 -7.57 -18.81
N SER A 161 24.88 -8.72 -18.78
CA SER A 161 24.22 -10.00 -18.51
C SER A 161 23.77 -10.15 -17.06
N SER A 162 24.57 -9.67 -16.11
CA SER A 162 24.17 -9.65 -14.70
C SER A 162 22.98 -8.71 -14.47
N MET A 163 22.95 -7.55 -15.14
CA MET A 163 21.85 -6.60 -15.01
C MET A 163 20.55 -7.14 -15.62
N ALA A 164 20.60 -7.75 -16.80
CA ALA A 164 19.46 -8.41 -17.42
C ALA A 164 18.84 -9.48 -16.50
N HIS A 165 19.69 -10.27 -15.82
CA HIS A 165 19.22 -11.24 -14.83
C HIS A 165 18.47 -10.57 -13.67
N GLN A 166 18.99 -9.47 -13.11
CA GLN A 166 18.33 -8.78 -11.99
C GLN A 166 17.00 -8.15 -12.39
N ILE A 167 16.93 -7.54 -13.58
CA ILE A 167 15.69 -7.00 -14.16
C ILE A 167 14.67 -8.14 -14.32
N ASN A 168 15.08 -9.28 -14.89
CA ASN A 168 14.22 -10.45 -15.04
C ASN A 168 13.72 -11.00 -13.69
N GLN A 169 14.59 -11.04 -12.68
CA GLN A 169 14.26 -11.45 -11.31
C GLN A 169 13.22 -10.51 -10.67
N ALA A 170 13.32 -9.20 -10.89
CA ALA A 170 12.36 -8.22 -10.39
C ALA A 170 11.02 -8.35 -11.14
N ASN A 171 11.05 -8.37 -12.48
CA ASN A 171 9.87 -8.51 -13.33
C ASN A 171 9.12 -9.83 -13.08
N LEU A 172 9.85 -10.93 -12.85
CA LEU A 172 9.23 -12.22 -12.57
C LEU A 172 8.50 -12.21 -11.22
N ARG A 173 9.10 -11.59 -10.20
CA ARG A 173 8.48 -11.41 -8.89
C ARG A 173 7.21 -10.55 -8.97
N LEU A 174 7.25 -9.46 -9.74
CA LEU A 174 6.06 -8.64 -10.01
C LEU A 174 4.96 -9.47 -10.69
N LEU A 175 5.27 -10.15 -11.80
CA LEU A 175 4.31 -10.96 -12.55
C LEU A 175 3.68 -12.03 -11.66
N LEU A 176 4.50 -12.79 -10.93
CA LEU A 176 4.02 -13.87 -10.07
C LEU A 176 3.27 -13.35 -8.84
N GLY A 177 3.71 -12.24 -8.26
CA GLY A 177 3.04 -11.57 -7.15
C GLY A 177 1.63 -11.14 -7.55
N VAL A 178 1.48 -10.41 -8.66
CA VAL A 178 0.14 -9.98 -9.11
C VAL A 178 -0.70 -11.16 -9.60
N SER A 179 -0.08 -12.16 -10.25
CA SER A 179 -0.78 -13.40 -10.66
C SER A 179 -1.35 -14.14 -9.44
N ALA A 180 -0.57 -14.29 -8.37
CA ALA A 180 -1.02 -14.90 -7.12
C ALA A 180 -2.07 -14.06 -6.38
N LEU A 181 -1.97 -12.72 -6.39
CA LEU A 181 -2.99 -11.82 -5.83
C LEU A 181 -4.36 -12.00 -6.52
N ARG A 182 -4.35 -12.40 -7.80
CA ARG A 182 -5.54 -12.59 -8.63
C ARG A 182 -5.94 -14.07 -8.77
N ASP A 183 -5.26 -14.97 -8.07
CA ASP A 183 -5.45 -16.43 -8.13
C ASP A 183 -5.34 -17.01 -9.56
N ILE A 184 -4.35 -16.53 -10.33
CA ILE A 184 -4.16 -16.89 -11.74
C ILE A 184 -2.72 -17.34 -12.00
N GLY A 185 -2.54 -18.18 -13.00
CA GLY A 185 -1.22 -18.60 -13.46
C GLY A 185 -0.58 -19.69 -12.60
N PRO A 186 0.74 -19.89 -12.75
CA PRO A 186 1.44 -20.96 -12.06
C PRO A 186 1.46 -20.71 -10.55
N THR A 187 1.03 -21.71 -9.78
CA THR A 187 1.24 -21.68 -8.34
C THR A 187 2.72 -21.91 -8.05
N ILE A 188 3.39 -20.89 -7.51
CA ILE A 188 4.74 -21.06 -6.95
C ILE A 188 4.59 -21.87 -5.67
N VAL A 189 4.80 -23.18 -5.80
CA VAL A 189 4.84 -24.06 -4.64
C VAL A 189 5.97 -23.53 -3.75
N PRO A 190 5.72 -23.26 -2.46
CA PRO A 190 6.80 -23.14 -1.49
C PRO A 190 7.75 -24.31 -1.73
N ALA A 191 9.06 -24.08 -1.76
CA ALA A 191 9.96 -25.20 -1.90
C ALA A 191 9.53 -26.19 -0.82
N ALA A 192 9.50 -27.47 -1.15
CA ALA A 192 9.50 -28.50 -0.14
C ALA A 192 10.84 -28.45 0.63
N THR A 193 11.28 -27.28 1.08
CA THR A 193 12.32 -27.10 2.07
C THR A 193 11.67 -27.41 3.40
N ALA A 194 11.86 -28.65 3.84
CA ALA A 194 11.79 -29.05 5.24
C ALA A 194 10.46 -28.80 5.99
N ALA A 195 9.33 -28.55 5.33
CA ALA A 195 8.03 -28.72 5.99
C ALA A 195 7.76 -30.20 6.37
N GLN A 196 8.47 -31.13 5.74
CA GLN A 196 8.54 -32.54 6.17
C GLN A 196 9.66 -32.82 7.20
N THR A 197 10.45 -31.83 7.63
CA THR A 197 11.55 -32.03 8.61
C THR A 197 11.77 -30.88 9.61
N ALA A 198 10.88 -29.90 9.72
CA ALA A 198 10.66 -29.25 11.00
C ALA A 198 9.83 -30.22 11.86
N ALA A 199 10.42 -31.36 12.22
CA ALA A 199 9.88 -32.17 13.29
C ALA A 199 9.68 -31.22 14.47
N LEU A 200 8.42 -31.00 14.86
CA LEU A 200 8.09 -30.20 16.04
C LEU A 200 9.00 -30.70 17.16
N ALA A 201 9.92 -29.85 17.60
CA ALA A 201 10.80 -30.19 18.70
C ALA A 201 9.94 -30.16 19.97
N TRP A 202 9.46 -31.32 20.40
CA TRP A 202 8.68 -31.46 21.60
C TRP A 202 9.62 -31.54 22.81
N LYS A 203 9.35 -30.75 23.83
CA LYS A 203 10.06 -30.78 25.10
C LYS A 203 9.06 -31.03 26.21
N ASP A 204 9.38 -31.99 27.08
CA ASP A 204 8.57 -32.28 28.25
C ASP A 204 8.83 -31.20 29.32
N ARG A 205 7.77 -30.52 29.77
CA ARG A 205 7.80 -29.57 30.88
C ARG A 205 6.74 -29.96 31.89
N GLY A 206 7.15 -30.71 32.92
CA GLY A 206 6.29 -31.09 34.03
C GLY A 206 5.27 -32.19 33.69
N GLY A 207 5.60 -33.12 32.78
CA GLY A 207 4.72 -34.20 32.35
C GLY A 207 3.76 -33.82 31.22
N LEU A 208 3.99 -32.66 30.59
CA LEU A 208 3.26 -32.17 29.43
C LEU A 208 4.26 -31.90 28.30
N SER A 209 4.05 -32.54 27.15
CA SER A 209 4.82 -32.26 25.94
C SER A 209 4.42 -30.91 25.35
N ALA A 210 5.35 -29.96 25.32
CA ALA A 210 5.18 -28.64 24.73
C ALA A 210 6.11 -28.47 23.52
N VAL A 211 5.62 -27.82 22.46
CA VAL A 211 6.43 -27.49 21.28
C VAL A 211 7.41 -26.36 21.65
N GLU A 212 8.70 -26.58 21.42
CA GLU A 212 9.73 -25.58 21.62
C GLU A 212 9.57 -24.48 20.56
N ASP A 213 9.30 -23.26 21.02
CA ASP A 213 9.14 -22.05 20.19
C ASP A 213 8.04 -22.16 19.11
N ALA A 214 6.82 -22.50 19.55
CA ALA A 214 5.64 -22.64 18.67
C ALA A 214 5.42 -21.44 17.73
N HIS A 215 5.76 -20.21 18.13
CA HIS A 215 5.62 -19.02 17.27
C HIS A 215 6.66 -18.95 16.15
N LYS A 216 7.85 -19.53 16.32
CA LYS A 216 8.85 -19.66 15.26
C LYS A 216 8.41 -20.72 14.25
N THR A 217 7.88 -21.84 14.72
CA THR A 217 7.32 -22.88 13.84
C THR A 217 6.08 -22.38 13.12
N ILE A 218 5.14 -21.71 13.81
CA ILE A 218 3.94 -21.11 13.19
C ILE A 218 4.30 -19.98 12.23
N ARG A 219 5.37 -19.20 12.44
CA ARG A 219 5.83 -18.23 11.42
C ARG A 219 6.41 -18.91 10.18
N ALA A 220 7.19 -19.98 10.37
CA ALA A 220 7.69 -20.81 9.27
C ALA A 220 6.56 -21.58 8.54
N THR A 221 5.51 -21.98 9.26
CA THR A 221 4.34 -22.70 8.71
C THR A 221 3.28 -21.73 8.20
N GLY A 222 3.21 -20.51 8.71
CA GLY A 222 2.37 -19.42 8.21
C GLY A 222 2.86 -18.92 6.85
N ALA A 223 4.17 -18.97 6.60
CA ALA A 223 4.75 -18.85 5.26
C ALA A 223 4.37 -20.02 4.32
N LEU A 224 3.88 -21.14 4.86
CA LEU A 224 3.34 -22.29 4.11
C LEU A 224 1.80 -22.28 4.02
N LEU A 225 1.10 -21.42 4.77
CA LEU A 225 -0.35 -21.47 4.97
C LEU A 225 -1.02 -20.15 4.53
N GLY A 226 -1.16 -19.97 3.22
CA GLY A 226 -2.06 -18.97 2.62
C GLY A 226 -1.47 -18.32 1.38
N THR A 227 -2.20 -18.39 0.25
CA THR A 227 -1.89 -17.62 -0.97
C THR A 227 -1.68 -16.13 -0.69
N GLN A 228 -2.36 -15.60 0.34
CA GLN A 228 -2.24 -14.22 0.80
C GLN A 228 -0.83 -13.79 1.22
N VAL A 229 -0.03 -14.69 1.80
CA VAL A 229 1.34 -14.34 2.25
C VAL A 229 2.32 -14.39 1.09
N VAL A 230 2.10 -15.28 0.12
CA VAL A 230 3.02 -15.51 -1.01
C VAL A 230 2.98 -14.35 -2.00
N TRP A 231 1.80 -13.86 -2.36
CA TRP A 231 1.70 -12.74 -3.32
C TRP A 231 2.34 -11.47 -2.76
N ALA A 232 2.11 -11.17 -1.47
CA ALA A 232 2.62 -9.97 -0.83
C ALA A 232 4.15 -10.01 -0.72
N TRP A 233 4.72 -11.18 -0.41
CA TRP A 233 6.16 -11.38 -0.42
C TRP A 233 6.75 -11.22 -1.84
N LEU A 234 6.20 -11.91 -2.84
CA LEU A 234 6.70 -11.81 -4.23
C LEU A 234 6.63 -10.37 -4.75
N LEU A 235 5.47 -9.72 -4.61
CA LEU A 235 5.28 -8.35 -5.07
C LEU A 235 6.18 -7.37 -4.29
N GLY A 236 6.27 -7.53 -2.97
CA GLY A 236 7.14 -6.72 -2.12
C GLY A 236 8.60 -6.82 -2.53
N GLU A 237 9.13 -8.03 -2.65
CA GLU A 237 10.51 -8.27 -3.11
C GLU A 237 10.75 -7.75 -4.53
N GLY A 238 9.76 -7.89 -5.43
CA GLY A 238 9.87 -7.36 -6.80
C GLY A 238 9.98 -5.84 -6.82
N ILE A 239 9.15 -5.14 -6.04
CA ILE A 239 9.17 -3.67 -5.93
C ILE A 239 10.43 -3.19 -5.21
N THR A 240 10.86 -3.85 -4.12
CA THR A 240 12.10 -3.51 -3.42
C THR A 240 13.30 -3.67 -4.34
N LYS A 241 13.42 -4.79 -5.07
CA LYS A 241 14.50 -4.99 -6.05
C LYS A 241 14.50 -3.93 -7.15
N TRP A 242 13.33 -3.52 -7.61
CA TRP A 242 13.26 -2.41 -8.56
C TRP A 242 13.73 -1.09 -7.94
N GLY A 243 13.39 -0.81 -6.68
CA GLY A 243 13.94 0.33 -5.92
C GLY A 243 15.47 0.29 -5.89
N GLU A 244 16.06 -0.83 -5.45
CA GLU A 244 17.51 -1.06 -5.41
C GLU A 244 18.17 -0.84 -6.78
N LEU A 245 17.55 -1.35 -7.86
CA LEU A 245 18.01 -1.16 -9.23
C LEU A 245 17.98 0.31 -9.64
N LEU A 246 16.90 1.03 -9.32
CA LEU A 246 16.72 2.44 -9.69
C LEU A 246 17.65 3.40 -8.93
N GLU A 247 18.28 2.94 -7.85
CA GLU A 247 19.33 3.68 -7.12
C GLU A 247 20.76 3.30 -7.57
N SER A 248 20.91 2.26 -8.41
CA SER A 248 22.22 1.71 -8.80
C SER A 248 22.87 2.45 -9.98
N GLU A 249 24.14 2.85 -9.83
CA GLU A 249 24.97 3.42 -10.90
C GLU A 249 25.19 2.43 -12.07
N ASP A 250 25.24 1.13 -11.78
CA ASP A 250 25.36 0.08 -12.79
C ASP A 250 24.10 0.01 -13.66
N PHE A 251 22.93 0.24 -13.08
CA PHE A 251 21.67 0.27 -13.81
C PHE A 251 21.58 1.51 -14.70
N GLU A 252 22.02 2.67 -14.21
CA GLU A 252 22.13 3.88 -15.04
C GLU A 252 23.03 3.65 -16.25
N THR A 253 24.20 3.03 -16.04
CA THR A 253 25.13 2.65 -17.11
C THR A 253 24.52 1.65 -18.09
N HIS A 254 23.73 0.69 -17.59
CA HIS A 254 23.00 -0.24 -18.41
C HIS A 254 21.97 0.47 -19.30
N ILE A 255 21.18 1.42 -18.76
CA ILE A 255 20.21 2.20 -19.53
C ILE A 255 20.91 3.01 -20.63
N LYS A 256 22.01 3.70 -20.32
CA LYS A 256 22.81 4.43 -21.32
C LYS A 256 23.27 3.52 -22.47
N THR A 257 23.70 2.31 -22.12
CA THR A 257 24.08 1.29 -23.11
C THR A 257 22.89 0.85 -23.96
N ARG A 258 21.71 0.67 -23.36
CA ARG A 258 20.47 0.34 -24.09
C ARG A 258 20.03 1.47 -25.01
N ILE A 259 20.09 2.72 -24.55
CA ILE A 259 19.79 3.90 -25.39
C ILE A 259 20.72 3.94 -26.60
N ALA A 260 22.03 3.79 -26.39
CA ALA A 260 23.00 3.77 -27.48
C ALA A 260 22.74 2.61 -28.46
N ALA A 261 22.37 1.42 -27.94
CA ALA A 261 22.07 0.25 -28.75
C ALA A 261 20.76 0.37 -29.56
N LEU A 262 19.80 1.19 -29.11
CA LEU A 262 18.59 1.47 -29.89
C LEU A 262 18.91 2.22 -31.18
N GLY A 263 19.97 3.05 -31.18
CA GLY A 263 20.41 3.82 -32.35
C GLY A 263 19.38 4.83 -32.84
N ASP A 264 18.52 5.32 -31.94
CA ASP A 264 17.46 6.27 -32.27
C ASP A 264 17.94 7.70 -32.04
N GLU A 265 17.78 8.58 -33.03
CA GLU A 265 18.25 9.97 -32.96
C GLU A 265 17.48 10.81 -31.93
N LEU A 266 16.28 10.37 -31.52
CA LEU A 266 15.45 11.07 -30.54
C LEU A 266 15.78 10.72 -29.10
N LEU A 267 16.63 9.71 -28.86
CA LEU A 267 17.10 9.34 -27.53
C LEU A 267 18.61 9.45 -27.44
N THR A 268 19.06 10.14 -26.41
CA THR A 268 20.46 10.33 -26.08
C THR A 268 20.75 9.85 -24.66
N ALA A 269 22.02 9.77 -24.28
CA ALA A 269 22.39 9.39 -22.92
C ALA A 269 21.80 10.33 -21.85
N ASP A 270 21.44 11.56 -22.21
CA ASP A 270 20.83 12.55 -21.31
C ASP A 270 19.39 12.20 -20.93
N ASP A 271 18.72 11.34 -21.70
CA ASP A 271 17.35 10.88 -21.42
C ASP A 271 17.28 9.77 -20.36
N THR A 272 18.42 9.37 -19.80
CA THR A 272 18.49 8.29 -18.79
C THR A 272 17.63 8.59 -17.57
N GLU A 273 17.65 9.83 -17.05
CA GLU A 273 16.84 10.22 -15.89
C GLU A 273 15.34 10.19 -16.21
N ALA A 274 14.95 10.55 -17.44
CA ALA A 274 13.56 10.48 -17.87
C ALA A 274 13.06 9.03 -17.91
N VAL A 275 13.91 8.08 -18.33
CA VAL A 275 13.60 6.64 -18.30
C VAL A 275 13.46 6.14 -16.86
N ILE A 276 14.39 6.50 -15.96
CA ILE A 276 14.34 6.12 -14.54
C ILE A 276 13.07 6.68 -13.88
N SER A 277 12.76 7.96 -14.10
CA SER A 277 11.55 8.60 -13.59
C SER A 277 10.27 7.93 -14.11
N ALA A 278 10.24 7.58 -15.40
CA ALA A 278 9.12 6.85 -15.99
C ALA A 278 8.94 5.44 -15.38
N LEU A 279 10.04 4.73 -15.10
CA LEU A 279 10.00 3.43 -14.41
C LEU A 279 9.47 3.56 -12.98
N ARG A 280 9.99 4.52 -12.19
CA ARG A 280 9.50 4.82 -10.83
C ARG A 280 7.99 5.07 -10.82
N THR A 281 7.53 5.93 -11.73
CA THR A 281 6.11 6.25 -11.88
C THR A 281 5.29 5.02 -12.24
N ARG A 282 5.73 4.21 -13.21
CA ARG A 282 5.01 3.00 -13.64
C ARG A 282 4.90 1.94 -12.55
N LEU A 283 5.97 1.73 -11.78
CA LEU A 283 5.97 0.79 -10.65
C LEU A 283 5.04 1.27 -9.53
N ALA A 284 5.04 2.57 -9.24
CA ALA A 284 4.14 3.15 -8.26
C ALA A 284 2.67 3.06 -8.70
N ASP A 285 2.38 3.39 -9.96
CA ASP A 285 1.04 3.28 -10.56
C ASP A 285 0.52 1.84 -10.55
N LEU A 286 1.40 0.85 -10.73
CA LEU A 286 1.04 -0.56 -10.62
C LEU A 286 0.51 -0.87 -9.21
N VAL A 287 1.28 -0.55 -8.17
CA VAL A 287 0.92 -0.86 -6.78
C VAL A 287 -0.31 -0.06 -6.34
N VAL A 288 -0.39 1.23 -6.68
CA VAL A 288 -1.56 2.06 -6.33
C VAL A 288 -2.79 1.62 -7.12
N GLY A 289 -2.63 1.24 -8.37
CA GLY A 289 -3.70 0.71 -9.20
C GLY A 289 -4.29 -0.58 -8.63
N GLU A 290 -3.43 -1.52 -8.20
CA GLU A 290 -3.87 -2.71 -7.47
C GLU A 290 -4.54 -2.35 -6.14
N THR A 291 -4.00 -1.37 -5.41
CA THR A 291 -4.57 -0.90 -4.13
C THR A 291 -5.99 -0.38 -4.31
N LYS A 292 -6.22 0.45 -5.35
CA LYS A 292 -7.54 0.97 -5.71
C LYS A 292 -8.51 -0.16 -6.06
N LEU A 293 -8.05 -1.15 -6.82
CA LEU A 293 -8.88 -2.29 -7.21
C LEU A 293 -9.27 -3.15 -6.00
N GLU A 294 -8.32 -3.45 -5.10
CA GLU A 294 -8.59 -4.19 -3.86
C GLU A 294 -9.53 -3.43 -2.93
N MET A 295 -9.38 -2.12 -2.83
CA MET A 295 -10.25 -1.26 -2.04
C MET A 295 -11.67 -1.25 -2.61
N ALA A 296 -11.84 -1.12 -3.92
CA ALA A 296 -13.15 -1.19 -4.59
C ALA A 296 -13.85 -2.55 -4.40
N GLN A 297 -13.09 -3.61 -4.14
CA GLN A 297 -13.58 -4.95 -3.84
C GLN A 297 -13.79 -5.21 -2.34
N GLY A 298 -13.52 -4.23 -1.47
CA GLY A 298 -13.67 -4.35 -0.02
C GLY A 298 -12.60 -5.22 0.65
N ARG A 299 -11.48 -5.51 -0.03
CA ARG A 299 -10.41 -6.40 0.48
C ARG A 299 -9.35 -5.62 1.24
N ILE A 300 -9.75 -5.01 2.35
CA ILE A 300 -8.91 -4.08 3.14
C ILE A 300 -7.61 -4.73 3.66
N GLY A 301 -7.60 -6.04 3.90
CA GLY A 301 -6.37 -6.76 4.27
C GLY A 301 -5.28 -6.68 3.20
N ASN A 302 -5.66 -6.88 1.92
CA ASN A 302 -4.72 -6.77 0.80
C ASN A 302 -4.25 -5.33 0.59
N VAL A 303 -5.16 -4.37 0.78
CA VAL A 303 -4.89 -2.94 0.71
C VAL A 303 -3.80 -2.53 1.71
N ALA A 304 -3.86 -3.02 2.96
CA ALA A 304 -2.82 -2.76 3.97
C ALA A 304 -1.45 -3.33 3.55
N HIS A 305 -1.42 -4.55 3.00
CA HIS A 305 -0.19 -5.15 2.49
C HIS A 305 0.42 -4.34 1.33
N LEU A 306 -0.39 -3.88 0.38
CA LEU A 306 0.08 -3.06 -0.75
C LEU A 306 0.63 -1.71 -0.29
N SER A 307 -0.01 -1.06 0.68
CA SER A 307 0.53 0.16 1.29
C SER A 307 1.85 -0.10 2.03
N SER A 308 1.93 -1.21 2.78
CA SER A 308 3.20 -1.61 3.41
C SER A 308 4.31 -1.91 2.40
N ILE A 309 3.99 -2.43 1.22
CA ILE A 309 4.98 -2.65 0.15
C ILE A 309 5.50 -1.31 -0.34
N ALA A 310 4.61 -0.35 -0.62
CA ALA A 310 5.00 1.00 -1.03
C ALA A 310 5.93 1.67 0.01
N GLY A 311 5.56 1.63 1.28
CA GLY A 311 6.35 2.23 2.36
C GLY A 311 7.70 1.57 2.65
N LYS A 312 7.91 0.33 2.20
CA LYS A 312 9.19 -0.41 2.32
C LYS A 312 9.99 -0.42 1.02
N SER A 313 9.43 0.10 -0.05
CA SER A 313 10.14 0.22 -1.32
C SER A 313 11.20 1.30 -1.21
N GLU A 314 12.34 1.11 -1.88
CA GLU A 314 13.37 2.14 -2.06
C GLU A 314 12.97 3.12 -3.19
N ILE A 315 11.68 3.22 -3.52
CA ILE A 315 11.16 4.25 -4.42
C ILE A 315 10.86 5.49 -3.59
N ASP A 316 11.25 6.66 -4.10
CA ASP A 316 11.15 7.92 -3.38
C ASP A 316 9.70 8.25 -2.97
N ALA A 317 9.56 8.92 -1.82
CA ALA A 317 8.27 9.25 -1.25
C ALA A 317 7.45 10.22 -2.13
N GLU A 318 8.09 11.05 -2.96
CA GLU A 318 7.41 12.00 -3.83
C GLU A 318 6.66 11.28 -4.95
N THR A 319 7.29 10.29 -5.59
CA THR A 319 6.66 9.41 -6.56
C THR A 319 5.42 8.73 -5.97
N TRP A 320 5.53 8.19 -4.74
CA TRP A 320 4.39 7.59 -4.06
C TRP A 320 3.28 8.61 -3.77
N LEU A 321 3.62 9.80 -3.26
CA LEU A 321 2.63 10.86 -2.98
C LEU A 321 1.85 11.26 -4.23
N VAL A 322 2.51 11.30 -5.40
CA VAL A 322 1.86 11.57 -6.69
C VAL A 322 0.95 10.41 -7.08
N ALA A 323 1.46 9.18 -7.04
CA ALA A 323 0.70 7.99 -7.44
C ALA A 323 -0.54 7.78 -6.55
N PHE A 324 -0.43 7.99 -5.22
CA PHE A 324 -1.51 7.84 -4.25
C PHE A 324 -2.55 8.97 -4.26
N ARG A 325 -2.34 10.04 -5.03
CA ARG A 325 -3.28 11.18 -5.13
C ARG A 325 -4.74 10.78 -5.39
N PRO A 326 -5.06 9.82 -6.28
CA PRO A 326 -6.45 9.41 -6.51
C PRO A 326 -7.12 8.83 -5.25
N LEU A 327 -6.39 8.06 -4.44
CA LEU A 327 -6.91 7.54 -3.17
C LEU A 327 -7.10 8.66 -2.14
N LYS A 328 -6.18 9.63 -2.10
CA LYS A 328 -6.35 10.83 -1.28
C LYS A 328 -7.62 11.61 -1.66
N THR A 329 -7.87 11.80 -2.96
CA THR A 329 -9.10 12.45 -3.46
C THR A 329 -10.35 11.66 -3.07
N GLN A 330 -10.30 10.33 -3.12
CA GLN A 330 -11.40 9.48 -2.67
C GLN A 330 -11.68 9.66 -1.17
N PHE A 331 -10.63 9.66 -0.33
CA PHE A 331 -10.79 9.94 1.11
C PHE A 331 -11.39 11.33 1.35
N GLN A 332 -10.93 12.35 0.64
CA GLN A 332 -11.47 13.71 0.74
C GLN A 332 -12.94 13.79 0.32
N SER A 333 -13.36 13.03 -0.70
CA SER A 333 -14.76 12.91 -1.10
C SER A 333 -15.58 12.28 0.02
N GLU A 334 -15.13 11.14 0.56
CA GLU A 334 -15.81 10.46 1.66
C GLU A 334 -15.89 11.35 2.91
N LEU A 335 -14.84 12.12 3.19
CA LEU A 335 -14.80 13.08 4.29
C LEU A 335 -15.78 14.24 4.07
N SER A 336 -15.92 14.70 2.83
CA SER A 336 -16.87 15.75 2.45
C SER A 336 -18.31 15.26 2.56
N ASP A 337 -18.57 13.99 2.23
CA ASP A 337 -19.88 13.34 2.43
C ASP A 337 -20.22 13.15 3.92
N LEU A 338 -19.21 13.12 4.80
CA LEU A 338 -19.41 13.13 6.24
C LEU A 338 -19.72 14.52 6.81
N ALA A 339 -19.49 15.61 6.05
CA ALA A 339 -19.58 16.96 6.56
C ALA A 339 -20.86 17.14 7.40
N PRO A 340 -20.77 17.72 8.61
CA PRO A 340 -21.93 17.79 9.48
C PRO A 340 -23.05 18.56 8.78
N ASP A 341 -24.22 17.96 8.63
CA ASP A 341 -25.49 18.64 8.26
C ASP A 341 -25.92 19.69 9.29
N ALA A 342 -25.10 19.94 10.31
CA ALA A 342 -25.38 20.79 11.46
C ALA A 342 -25.43 22.27 11.04
N GLU A 343 -26.58 22.68 10.52
CA GLU A 343 -27.04 24.06 10.62
C GLU A 343 -27.33 24.37 12.08
N THR A 344 -26.93 25.57 12.51
CA THR A 344 -26.92 26.05 13.89
C THR A 344 -28.18 25.70 14.70
N GLY A 345 -28.03 25.23 15.96
CA GLY A 345 -29.19 24.95 16.80
C GLY A 345 -28.93 24.17 18.09
N ASN A 346 -30.02 23.76 18.74
CA ASN A 346 -30.01 23.10 20.05
C ASN A 346 -29.43 21.66 20.03
N GLY A 347 -29.31 21.03 18.85
CA GLY A 347 -28.77 19.67 18.65
C GLY A 347 -27.27 19.61 18.33
N LEU A 348 -26.59 20.76 18.23
CA LEU A 348 -25.22 20.85 17.71
C LEU A 348 -24.20 19.93 18.40
N VAL A 349 -24.32 19.71 19.71
CA VAL A 349 -23.41 18.80 20.45
C VAL A 349 -23.59 17.35 20.00
N GLU A 350 -24.83 16.91 19.77
CA GLU A 350 -25.12 15.56 19.29
C GLU A 350 -24.75 15.40 17.82
N ASP A 351 -24.97 16.43 17.00
CA ASP A 351 -24.56 16.41 15.60
C ASP A 351 -23.03 16.31 15.45
N VAL A 352 -22.28 17.06 16.28
CA VAL A 352 -20.82 16.95 16.34
C VAL A 352 -20.40 15.58 16.87
N SER A 353 -21.07 15.02 17.89
CA SER A 353 -20.79 13.67 18.36
C SER A 353 -20.98 12.63 17.26
N ALA A 354 -22.11 12.67 16.55
CA ALA A 354 -22.41 11.75 15.46
C ALA A 354 -21.45 11.91 14.27
N TYR A 355 -21.00 13.15 14.01
CA TYR A 355 -19.93 13.41 13.05
C TYR A 355 -18.62 12.75 13.46
N LEU A 356 -18.18 12.93 14.71
CA LEU A 356 -16.93 12.36 15.22
C LEU A 356 -16.95 10.82 15.23
N ASP A 357 -18.10 10.20 15.49
CA ASP A 357 -18.23 8.74 15.44
C ASP A 357 -18.07 8.20 14.00
N ARG A 358 -18.66 8.90 13.02
CA ARG A 358 -18.47 8.60 11.59
C ARG A 358 -17.03 8.86 11.15
N LEU A 359 -16.43 9.97 11.57
CA LEU A 359 -15.04 10.31 11.28
C LEU A 359 -14.08 9.27 11.88
N SER A 360 -14.33 8.82 13.11
CA SER A 360 -13.54 7.76 13.75
C SER A 360 -13.59 6.46 12.94
N THR A 361 -14.79 6.07 12.49
CA THR A 361 -15.00 4.87 11.66
C THR A 361 -14.27 5.00 10.33
N LEU A 362 -14.36 6.17 9.68
CA LEU A 362 -13.66 6.46 8.43
C LEU A 362 -12.15 6.41 8.63
N ALA A 363 -11.63 7.09 9.65
CA ALA A 363 -10.20 7.11 9.98
C ALA A 363 -9.66 5.70 10.29
N GLN A 364 -10.41 4.88 11.05
CA GLN A 364 -10.02 3.50 11.34
C GLN A 364 -9.95 2.64 10.08
N ARG A 365 -10.90 2.79 9.15
CA ARG A 365 -10.91 2.05 7.88
C ARG A 365 -9.68 2.39 7.03
N TRP A 366 -9.27 3.65 7.01
CA TRP A 366 -8.17 4.13 6.19
C TRP A 366 -6.81 4.12 6.89
N ARG A 367 -6.75 3.91 8.21
CA ARG A 367 -5.49 3.88 8.96
C ARG A 367 -4.45 2.88 8.42
N PRO A 368 -4.81 1.63 8.05
CA PRO A 368 -3.84 0.67 7.51
C PRO A 368 -3.23 1.10 6.17
N LEU A 369 -3.90 2.01 5.45
CA LEU A 369 -3.43 2.55 4.17
C LEU A 369 -2.34 3.61 4.32
N ASP A 370 -2.24 4.25 5.48
CA ASP A 370 -1.35 5.39 5.72
C ASP A 370 -0.33 5.10 6.83
N GLU A 371 -0.01 3.83 7.10
CA GLU A 371 1.03 3.46 8.08
C GLU A 371 2.38 4.07 7.70
N ALA A 372 2.68 4.14 6.41
CA ALA A 372 3.89 4.77 5.86
C ALA A 372 3.73 6.29 5.63
N GLN A 373 2.60 6.88 6.01
CA GLN A 373 2.28 8.31 5.84
C GLN A 373 2.31 8.81 4.38
N LEU A 374 2.13 7.91 3.40
CA LEU A 374 2.19 8.22 1.97
C LEU A 374 0.94 8.92 1.42
N LEU A 375 -0.19 8.88 2.14
CA LEU A 375 -1.44 9.54 1.75
C LEU A 375 -1.59 10.91 2.44
N GLY A 376 -0.92 11.09 3.58
CA GLY A 376 -1.08 12.27 4.42
C GLY A 376 -2.49 12.37 5.00
N LEU A 377 -3.09 11.24 5.39
CA LEU A 377 -4.44 11.22 5.97
C LEU A 377 -4.49 11.93 7.32
N SER A 378 -3.37 11.87 8.05
CA SER A 378 -3.24 12.53 9.35
C SER A 378 -3.59 14.02 9.30
N SER A 379 -3.16 14.74 8.27
CA SER A 379 -3.49 16.17 8.13
C SER A 379 -4.96 16.40 7.79
N LEU A 380 -5.54 15.55 6.94
CA LEU A 380 -6.95 15.66 6.54
C LEU A 380 -7.90 15.34 7.71
N ILE A 381 -7.54 14.35 8.53
CA ILE A 381 -8.26 14.03 9.77
C ILE A 381 -8.17 15.22 10.74
N ASP A 382 -6.98 15.82 10.89
CA ASP A 382 -6.78 16.97 11.76
C ASP A 382 -7.54 18.23 11.31
N ASP A 383 -7.65 18.46 10.00
CA ASP A 383 -8.47 19.55 9.45
C ASP A 383 -9.96 19.33 9.77
N ALA A 384 -10.46 18.11 9.59
CA ALA A 384 -11.83 17.71 9.95
C ALA A 384 -12.11 17.82 11.45
N VAL A 385 -11.18 17.36 12.30
CA VAL A 385 -11.26 17.49 13.76
C VAL A 385 -11.23 18.97 14.16
N SER A 386 -10.43 19.79 13.49
CA SER A 386 -10.37 21.24 13.73
C SER A 386 -11.69 21.94 13.40
N GLU A 387 -12.36 21.54 12.31
CA GLU A 387 -13.68 22.05 11.96
C GLU A 387 -14.73 21.67 13.01
N ALA A 388 -14.77 20.39 13.42
CA ALA A 388 -15.65 19.92 14.49
C ALA A 388 -15.42 20.66 15.80
N PHE A 389 -14.15 20.91 16.16
CA PHE A 389 -13.79 21.72 17.32
C PHE A 389 -14.25 23.16 17.19
N GLY A 390 -14.13 23.78 16.01
CA GLY A 390 -14.66 25.10 15.72
C GLY A 390 -16.18 25.18 15.93
N LYS A 391 -16.92 24.20 15.39
CA LYS A 391 -18.38 24.07 15.55
C LYS A 391 -18.78 23.88 17.02
N LEU A 392 -18.12 22.97 17.74
CA LEU A 392 -18.40 22.71 19.15
C LEU A 392 -18.19 23.97 20.01
N ARG A 393 -17.14 24.75 19.74
CA ARG A 393 -16.89 26.02 20.46
C ARG A 393 -17.97 27.09 20.24
N GLY A 394 -18.77 26.97 19.18
CA GLY A 394 -19.90 27.85 18.90
C GLY A 394 -21.15 27.58 19.76
N VAL A 395 -21.18 26.48 20.50
CA VAL A 395 -22.28 26.15 21.42
C VAL A 395 -22.40 27.22 22.51
N PRO A 396 -23.61 27.66 22.92
CA PRO A 396 -23.79 28.63 23.99
C PRO A 396 -23.11 28.22 25.29
N ARG A 397 -22.54 29.19 26.01
CA ARG A 397 -21.68 28.97 27.19
C ARG A 397 -22.36 28.14 28.28
N GLU A 398 -23.67 28.29 28.45
CA GLU A 398 -24.46 27.54 29.45
C GLU A 398 -24.42 26.04 29.20
N LYS A 399 -24.42 25.63 27.92
CA LYS A 399 -24.35 24.22 27.51
C LYS A 399 -22.93 23.66 27.49
N GLN A 400 -21.91 24.52 27.41
CA GLN A 400 -20.50 24.08 27.40
C GLN A 400 -20.07 23.40 28.71
N LEU A 401 -20.81 23.63 29.80
CA LEU A 401 -20.54 23.05 31.11
C LEU A 401 -21.27 21.72 31.34
N GLU A 402 -22.11 21.29 30.41
CA GLU A 402 -22.79 20.00 30.50
C GLU A 402 -21.78 18.86 30.33
N PRO A 403 -21.94 17.72 31.05
CA PRO A 403 -21.04 16.57 30.95
C PRO A 403 -20.89 16.06 29.51
N ARG A 404 -21.98 16.13 28.73
CA ARG A 404 -22.01 15.71 27.33
C ARG A 404 -21.08 16.55 26.45
N PHE A 405 -21.00 17.87 26.68
CA PHE A 405 -20.08 18.74 25.96
C PHE A 405 -18.63 18.32 26.20
N LYS A 406 -18.27 18.05 27.46
CA LYS A 406 -16.93 17.60 27.83
C LYS A 406 -16.58 16.27 27.18
N GLU A 407 -17.53 15.31 27.15
CA GLU A 407 -17.33 14.03 26.49
C GLU A 407 -17.03 14.20 24.99
N VAL A 408 -17.79 15.05 24.30
CA VAL A 408 -17.54 15.34 22.87
C VAL A 408 -16.19 16.03 22.67
N LEU A 409 -15.82 16.96 23.56
CA LEU A 409 -14.50 17.61 23.53
C LEU A 409 -13.34 16.62 23.76
N ASP A 410 -13.49 15.66 24.67
CA ASP A 410 -12.52 14.59 24.90
C ASP A 410 -12.38 13.70 23.64
N ARG A 411 -13.49 13.40 22.95
CA ARG A 411 -13.47 12.66 21.66
C ARG A 411 -12.70 13.41 20.57
N ILE A 412 -12.85 14.74 20.47
CA ILE A 412 -12.05 15.57 19.55
C ILE A 412 -10.55 15.42 19.87
N GLY A 413 -10.17 15.51 21.14
CA GLY A 413 -8.77 15.34 21.56
C GLY A 413 -8.22 13.94 21.28
N ALA A 414 -9.04 12.90 21.40
CA ALA A 414 -8.67 11.53 21.11
C ALA A 414 -8.50 11.26 19.59
N LEU A 415 -9.31 11.88 18.74
CA LEU A 415 -9.26 11.73 17.29
C LEU A 415 -8.16 12.57 16.63
N ALA A 416 -7.77 13.69 17.23
CA ALA A 416 -6.66 14.50 16.75
C ALA A 416 -5.37 13.67 16.64
N VAL A 417 -4.66 13.81 15.53
CA VAL A 417 -3.35 13.21 15.30
C VAL A 417 -2.26 14.17 15.81
N SER A 418 -2.25 15.42 15.34
CA SER A 418 -1.24 16.42 15.71
C SER A 418 -1.31 16.87 17.17
N SER A 419 -0.14 17.18 17.72
CA SER A 419 0.00 17.76 19.06
C SER A 419 -0.64 19.14 19.17
N SER A 420 -0.59 19.95 18.11
CA SER A 420 -1.16 21.30 18.08
C SER A 420 -2.66 21.31 18.39
N ILE A 421 -3.45 20.42 17.77
CA ILE A 421 -4.89 20.33 18.06
C ILE A 421 -5.13 19.80 19.47
N LYS A 422 -4.36 18.79 19.92
CA LYS A 422 -4.45 18.25 21.29
C LYS A 422 -4.19 19.33 22.34
N GLU A 423 -3.19 20.19 22.13
CA GLU A 423 -2.87 21.30 23.02
C GLU A 423 -3.98 22.36 23.01
N ARG A 424 -4.58 22.66 21.85
CA ARG A 424 -5.73 23.56 21.76
C ARG A 424 -6.96 23.02 22.51
N VAL A 425 -7.25 21.73 22.36
CA VAL A 425 -8.34 21.05 23.09
C VAL A 425 -8.07 21.08 24.59
N LYS A 426 -6.84 20.73 25.01
CA LYS A 426 -6.42 20.79 26.42
C LYS A 426 -6.54 22.20 27.00
N GLY A 427 -6.01 23.21 26.31
CA GLY A 427 -6.12 24.60 26.75
C GLY A 427 -7.57 25.08 26.82
N TYR A 428 -8.48 24.50 26.04
CA TYR A 428 -9.91 24.79 26.14
C TYR A 428 -10.58 24.08 27.33
N HIS A 429 -10.19 22.83 27.64
CA HIS A 429 -10.57 22.18 28.90
C HIS A 429 -10.18 23.00 30.12
N ASP A 430 -8.94 23.50 30.16
CA ASP A 430 -8.43 24.29 31.29
C ASP A 430 -9.27 25.57 31.48
N ARG A 431 -9.62 26.25 30.37
CA ARG A 431 -10.52 27.41 30.41
C ARG A 431 -11.91 27.06 30.91
N LEU A 432 -12.50 25.94 30.49
CA LEU A 432 -13.82 25.52 30.98
C LEU A 432 -13.79 25.18 32.47
N ALA A 433 -12.71 24.55 32.95
CA ALA A 433 -12.51 24.28 34.36
C ALA A 433 -12.42 25.58 35.17
N ASP A 434 -11.72 26.59 34.66
CA ASP A 434 -11.64 27.90 35.32
C ASP A 434 -12.97 28.65 35.30
N VAL A 435 -13.73 28.58 34.20
CA VAL A 435 -15.11 29.09 34.16
C VAL A 435 -15.99 28.39 35.19
N GLN A 436 -15.91 27.06 35.28
CA GLN A 436 -16.69 26.30 36.25
C GLN A 436 -16.35 26.68 37.70
N LYS A 437 -15.05 26.89 38.01
CA LYS A 437 -14.62 27.41 39.32
C LYS A 437 -15.14 28.81 39.59
N ALA A 438 -15.23 29.64 38.54
CA ALA A 438 -15.74 31.01 38.60
C ALA A 438 -17.27 31.10 38.62
N MET A 439 -17.99 29.98 38.62
CA MET A 439 -19.46 29.98 38.64
C MET A 439 -20.06 29.78 40.03
N CYS A 440 -21.22 30.40 40.24
CA CYS A 440 -21.94 30.40 41.50
C CYS A 440 -22.18 28.96 41.95
N HIS A 441 -21.61 28.60 43.10
CA HIS A 441 -21.69 27.25 43.65
C HIS A 441 -23.13 26.80 43.94
N PHE A 442 -24.05 27.73 44.14
CA PHE A 442 -25.46 27.41 44.41
C PHE A 442 -26.27 27.15 43.14
N CYS A 443 -26.25 28.08 42.18
CA CYS A 443 -27.13 27.98 41.02
C CYS A 443 -26.46 27.38 39.79
N GLY A 444 -25.12 27.37 39.72
CA GLY A 444 -24.37 26.86 38.58
C GLY A 444 -24.73 27.54 37.25
N LYS A 445 -25.26 28.78 37.29
CA LYS A 445 -25.76 29.51 36.10
C LYS A 445 -25.20 30.91 35.93
N ARG A 446 -24.64 31.51 36.98
CA ARG A 446 -24.09 32.88 36.95
C ARG A 446 -22.63 32.85 37.38
N GLU A 447 -21.84 33.80 36.89
CA GLU A 447 -20.50 34.03 37.42
C GLU A 447 -20.57 34.46 38.89
N LEU A 448 -19.56 34.08 39.68
CA LEU A 448 -19.38 34.48 41.06
C LEU A 448 -19.13 35.99 41.10
N GLU A 449 -20.17 36.78 41.33
CA GLU A 449 -20.02 38.19 41.68
C GLU A 449 -19.55 38.29 43.14
N ALA A 450 -18.48 39.05 43.39
CA ALA A 450 -17.94 39.24 44.74
C ALA A 450 -19.03 39.70 45.75
N SER A 451 -19.98 40.54 45.32
CA SER A 451 -21.13 41.00 46.12
C SER A 451 -22.16 39.92 46.46
N SER A 452 -22.15 38.80 45.75
CA SER A 452 -23.14 37.72 45.79
C SER A 452 -22.54 36.39 46.28
N CYS A 453 -21.25 36.39 46.65
CA CYS A 453 -20.53 35.25 47.19
C CYS A 453 -20.60 35.24 48.71
N ALA A 454 -20.99 34.11 49.30
CA ALA A 454 -20.81 33.90 50.72
C ALA A 454 -19.96 32.65 50.97
N SER A 455 -18.85 32.79 51.70
CA SER A 455 -18.13 31.63 52.21
C SER A 455 -18.93 31.04 53.36
N VAL A 456 -19.27 29.76 53.24
CA VAL A 456 -19.80 28.98 54.34
C VAL A 456 -18.59 28.52 55.16
N SER A 457 -18.07 29.42 55.98
CA SER A 457 -16.84 29.18 56.76
C SER A 457 -17.07 29.05 58.26
N SER A 458 -18.30 29.26 58.74
CA SER A 458 -18.60 29.18 60.17
C SER A 458 -19.91 28.46 60.44
N GLN A 459 -19.83 27.32 61.13
CA GLN A 459 -20.96 26.79 61.89
C GLN A 459 -21.01 27.58 63.21
N MET A 460 -22.04 28.40 63.39
CA MET A 460 -22.28 29.08 64.65
C MET A 460 -23.20 28.19 65.47
N GLU A 461 -22.73 27.75 66.63
CA GLU A 461 -23.58 27.02 67.56
C GLU A 461 -24.74 27.93 68.02
N THR A 462 -25.97 27.50 67.81
CA THR A 462 -27.18 28.26 68.16
C THR A 462 -27.87 27.75 69.42
N GLY A 463 -27.52 26.55 69.88
CA GLY A 463 -28.05 26.01 71.12
C GLY A 463 -27.49 24.64 71.46
N ARG A 464 -27.66 24.26 72.71
CA ARG A 464 -27.43 22.90 73.19
C ARG A 464 -28.66 22.43 73.95
N GLU A 465 -29.11 21.23 73.65
CA GLU A 465 -30.18 20.56 74.39
C GLU A 465 -29.64 19.27 74.98
N GLN A 466 -29.91 19.05 76.27
CA GLN A 466 -29.46 17.88 76.98
C GLN A 466 -30.58 16.84 77.03
N TYR A 467 -30.30 15.66 76.48
CA TYR A 467 -31.19 14.51 76.45
C TYR A 467 -30.52 13.38 77.26
N GLY A 468 -30.85 13.31 78.55
CA GLY A 468 -30.23 12.36 79.49
C GLY A 468 -28.71 12.58 79.58
N ASP A 469 -27.95 11.54 79.27
CA ASP A 469 -26.47 11.57 79.27
C ASP A 469 -25.85 12.07 77.95
N THR A 470 -26.67 12.54 77.01
CA THR A 470 -26.20 13.07 75.72
C THR A 470 -26.58 14.53 75.52
N THR A 471 -25.70 15.30 74.88
CA THR A 471 -25.94 16.70 74.53
C THR A 471 -26.01 16.84 73.02
N GLN A 472 -27.16 17.27 72.51
CA GLN A 472 -27.33 17.62 71.10
C GLN A 472 -26.95 19.09 70.92
N ILE A 473 -25.99 19.36 70.04
CA ILE A 473 -25.53 20.71 69.71
C ILE A 473 -26.17 21.11 68.38
N HIS A 474 -26.89 22.23 68.38
CA HIS A 474 -27.51 22.81 67.19
C HIS A 474 -26.56 23.83 66.58
N TYR A 475 -26.30 23.69 65.29
CA TYR A 475 -25.50 24.65 64.53
C TYR A 475 -26.38 25.35 63.50
N GLN A 476 -26.26 26.67 63.41
CA GLN A 476 -26.70 27.43 62.26
C GLN A 476 -25.51 27.67 61.34
N VAL A 477 -25.71 27.37 60.07
CA VAL A 477 -24.72 27.63 59.02
C VAL A 477 -24.69 29.13 58.77
N GLY A 478 -23.62 29.79 59.25
CA GLY A 478 -23.37 31.20 58.98
C GLY A 478 -22.68 31.36 57.64
N ALA A 479 -23.30 32.15 56.75
CA ALA A 479 -22.71 32.53 55.47
C ALA A 479 -22.09 33.93 55.62
N ARG A 480 -20.77 34.07 55.45
CA ARG A 480 -20.10 35.39 55.43
C ARG A 480 -19.94 35.85 53.99
N PRO A 481 -20.32 37.09 53.63
CA PRO A 481 -19.94 37.67 52.34
C PRO A 481 -18.42 37.56 52.17
N VAL A 482 -17.96 37.15 50.99
CA VAL A 482 -16.51 37.11 50.67
C VAL A 482 -16.00 38.50 50.37
#